data_AF-A0A3Q4MKN3-F1
#
_entry.id   AF-A0A3Q4MKN3-F1
#
_cell.length_a   1.000
_cell.length_b   1.000
_cell.length_c   1.000
_cell.angle_alpha   90.00
_cell.angle_beta   90.00
_cell.angle_gamma   90.00
#
_symmetry.space_group_name_H-M   'P 1'
#
loop_
_entity.id
_entity.type
_entity.pdbx_description
1 polymer ?
#
loop_
_entity_poly.entity_id
_entity_poly.type
_entity_poly.pdbx_seq_one_letter_code
_entity_poly.pdbx_strand_id
1 'polypeptide(L)'
;MLWKRIPLGSREHAQRKTQTEPYRSPAMAGGLFAIERDFFFELGLYDPGLQIWGGENFEISYKIWQCGGQLLFVPCSRIGHIYRLQGWQGNPPPAHVGSSPTLKNYVRVVEVWWDDYKDYFYASRPETLTLAYGDISDLKRFREEHRCKSFKWFMEEIAYDIPLHYPLPPKNVEWGEIRGFDTSYCIDSMGHTNGGNVELGPCHRMGGNQLFRINEANQLMQYDQCLTIGGKCLDRSDLLHKVFVSDCDTSKTTQKWEMNNIVAV
;
A
#
# COMPACT_ATOMS: atom_id res chain seq x y z
N MET A 1 1.20 3.21 -2.05
CA MET A 1 0.35 2.81 -3.19
C MET A 1 1.21 2.72 -4.43
N LEU A 2 1.23 1.58 -5.14
CA LEU A 2 1.97 1.45 -6.40
C LEU A 2 0.98 1.20 -7.53
N TRP A 3 1.11 1.92 -8.64
CA TRP A 3 0.31 1.64 -9.82
C TRP A 3 0.76 0.31 -10.42
N LYS A 4 -0.20 -0.59 -10.65
CA LYS A 4 0.02 -1.87 -11.32
C LYS A 4 -1.00 -2.01 -12.43
N ARG A 5 -0.55 -2.39 -13.62
CA ARG A 5 -1.45 -2.68 -14.74
C ARG A 5 -2.11 -4.03 -14.51
N ILE A 6 -3.43 -4.03 -14.42
CA ILE A 6 -4.25 -5.23 -14.45
C ILE A 6 -4.56 -5.59 -15.92
N PRO A 7 -4.64 -6.88 -16.30
CA PRO A 7 -5.11 -7.30 -17.61
C PRO A 7 -6.49 -6.71 -17.95
N LEU A 8 -6.80 -6.57 -19.23
CA LEU A 8 -8.11 -6.07 -19.65
C LEU A 8 -9.21 -7.06 -19.23
N GLY A 9 -10.13 -6.62 -18.37
CA GLY A 9 -11.25 -7.43 -17.91
C GLY A 9 -12.26 -7.77 -19.01
N SER A 10 -13.05 -8.82 -18.80
CA SER A 10 -14.07 -9.28 -19.75
C SER A 10 -15.15 -8.25 -20.03
N ARG A 11 -15.56 -7.45 -19.02
CA ARG A 11 -16.54 -6.36 -19.16
C ARG A 11 -16.03 -5.26 -20.10
N GLU A 12 -14.80 -4.79 -19.92
CA GLU A 12 -14.19 -3.83 -20.86
C GLU A 12 -13.99 -4.42 -22.25
N HIS A 13 -13.60 -5.70 -22.34
CA HIS A 13 -13.47 -6.37 -23.64
C HIS A 13 -14.81 -6.44 -24.39
N ALA A 14 -15.92 -6.71 -23.70
CA ALA A 14 -17.24 -6.84 -24.30
C ALA A 14 -17.85 -5.50 -24.75
N GLN A 15 -17.44 -4.38 -24.15
CA GLN A 15 -17.91 -3.05 -24.55
C GLN A 15 -17.26 -2.54 -25.85
N ARG A 16 -16.19 -3.19 -26.30
CA ARG A 16 -15.39 -2.77 -27.47
C ARG A 16 -15.85 -3.52 -28.70
N LYS A 17 -16.00 -2.79 -29.81
CA LYS A 17 -16.27 -3.37 -31.13
C LYS A 17 -14.99 -3.86 -31.80
N THR A 18 -13.86 -3.22 -31.49
CA THR A 18 -12.56 -3.59 -32.05
C THR A 18 -11.47 -3.69 -30.99
N GLN A 19 -10.41 -4.45 -31.29
CA GLN A 19 -9.29 -4.67 -30.36
C GLN A 19 -8.40 -3.44 -30.16
N THR A 20 -8.55 -2.39 -30.96
CA THR A 20 -7.70 -1.19 -30.93
C THR A 20 -8.42 0.05 -30.40
N GLU A 21 -9.73 -0.03 -30.16
CA GLU A 21 -10.49 1.05 -29.54
C GLU A 21 -9.95 1.40 -28.14
N PRO A 22 -10.01 2.68 -27.73
CA PRO A 22 -9.73 3.07 -26.36
C PRO A 22 -10.59 2.29 -25.35
N TYR A 23 -10.05 2.08 -24.16
CA TYR A 23 -10.74 1.38 -23.08
C TYR A 23 -10.52 2.07 -21.73
N ARG A 24 -11.45 1.90 -20.80
CA ARG A 24 -11.41 2.60 -19.51
C ARG A 24 -10.30 2.02 -18.63
N SER A 25 -9.60 2.88 -17.91
CA SER A 25 -8.63 2.46 -16.90
C SER A 25 -8.93 3.15 -15.57
N PRO A 26 -8.98 2.42 -14.44
CA PRO A 26 -9.24 3.01 -13.13
C PRO A 26 -8.22 4.07 -12.72
N ALA A 27 -6.96 3.91 -13.13
CA ALA A 27 -5.90 4.86 -12.83
C ALA A 27 -4.80 4.84 -13.89
N MET A 28 -4.17 6.00 -14.08
CA MET A 28 -2.98 6.13 -14.93
C MET A 28 -1.68 5.88 -14.15
N ALA A 29 -0.62 5.53 -14.88
CA ALA A 29 0.72 5.41 -14.32
C ALA A 29 1.28 6.77 -13.84
N GLY A 30 0.87 7.87 -14.47
CA GLY A 30 1.21 9.24 -14.07
C GLY A 30 1.98 10.01 -15.15
N GLY A 31 3.22 9.63 -15.42
CA GLY A 31 4.15 10.48 -16.19
C GLY A 31 3.80 10.79 -17.65
N LEU A 32 2.81 10.12 -18.24
CA LEU A 32 2.41 10.29 -19.65
C LEU A 32 0.89 10.25 -19.77
N PHE A 33 0.27 11.37 -20.10
CA PHE A 33 -1.16 11.48 -20.40
C PHE A 33 -1.44 12.73 -21.24
N ALA A 34 -2.64 12.82 -21.79
CA ALA A 34 -3.15 14.01 -22.46
C ALA A 34 -4.49 14.38 -21.84
N ILE A 35 -4.69 15.66 -21.56
CA ILE A 35 -5.91 16.22 -20.99
C ILE A 35 -6.16 17.57 -21.64
N GLU A 36 -7.43 17.91 -21.85
CA GLU A 36 -7.81 19.26 -22.28
C GLU A 36 -7.40 20.25 -21.16
N ARG A 37 -6.85 21.41 -21.54
CA ARG A 37 -6.21 22.32 -20.60
C ARG A 37 -7.22 22.89 -19.63
N ASP A 38 -8.34 23.39 -20.14
CA ASP A 38 -9.33 24.07 -19.34
C ASP A 38 -10.01 23.09 -18.37
N PHE A 39 -10.28 21.85 -18.80
CA PHE A 39 -10.70 20.74 -17.95
C PHE A 39 -9.68 20.42 -16.85
N PHE A 40 -8.38 20.48 -17.14
CA PHE A 40 -7.37 20.27 -16.10
C PHE A 40 -7.38 21.37 -15.04
N PHE A 41 -7.63 22.62 -15.43
CA PHE A 41 -7.83 23.73 -14.49
C PHE A 41 -9.14 23.61 -13.72
N GLU A 42 -10.23 23.16 -14.36
CA GLU A 42 -11.51 22.89 -13.70
C GLU A 42 -11.38 21.80 -12.62
N LEU A 43 -10.51 20.80 -12.83
CA LEU A 43 -10.18 19.80 -11.80
C LEU A 43 -9.30 20.33 -10.65
N GLY A 44 -8.91 21.60 -10.68
CA GLY A 44 -8.02 22.21 -9.72
C GLY A 44 -6.58 21.69 -9.82
N LEU A 45 -6.14 21.29 -11.02
CA LEU A 45 -4.80 20.72 -11.29
C LEU A 45 -4.46 19.57 -10.32
N TYR A 46 -3.21 19.47 -9.89
CA TYR A 46 -2.79 18.59 -8.79
C TYR A 46 -2.95 19.29 -7.44
N ASP A 47 -3.26 18.52 -6.39
CA ASP A 47 -3.16 18.97 -5.00
C ASP A 47 -1.78 19.64 -4.73
N PRO A 48 -1.75 20.94 -4.39
CA PRO A 48 -0.51 21.69 -4.17
C PRO A 48 0.25 21.22 -2.92
N GLY A 49 -0.39 20.46 -2.03
CA GLY A 49 0.25 19.84 -0.87
C GLY A 49 1.00 18.54 -1.19
N LEU A 50 0.90 18.01 -2.41
CA LEU A 50 1.68 16.85 -2.85
C LEU A 50 3.15 17.24 -3.04
N GLN A 51 4.04 16.48 -2.41
CA GLN A 51 5.48 16.74 -2.42
C GLN A 51 6.24 15.71 -3.25
N ILE A 52 7.12 16.20 -4.14
CA ILE A 52 8.14 15.44 -4.88
C ILE A 52 7.60 14.27 -5.74
N TRP A 53 7.20 13.15 -5.13
CA TRP A 53 6.86 11.91 -5.81
C TRP A 53 5.74 11.13 -5.08
N GLY A 54 4.81 10.62 -5.87
CA GLY A 54 3.84 9.59 -5.51
C GLY A 54 2.51 10.16 -5.02
N GLY A 55 1.42 9.60 -5.53
CA GLY A 55 0.05 9.95 -5.15
C GLY A 55 -0.65 10.79 -6.21
N GLU A 56 0.08 11.64 -6.94
CA GLU A 56 -0.45 12.54 -7.96
C GLU A 56 -1.19 11.80 -9.08
N ASN A 57 -0.66 10.65 -9.51
CA ASN A 57 -1.26 9.82 -10.54
C ASN A 57 -2.61 9.23 -10.10
N PHE A 58 -2.76 8.92 -8.81
CA PHE A 58 -4.00 8.41 -8.24
C PHE A 58 -5.00 9.54 -8.00
N GLU A 59 -4.54 10.67 -7.44
CA GLU A 59 -5.35 11.85 -7.17
C GLU A 59 -6.08 12.34 -8.43
N ILE A 60 -5.36 12.53 -9.54
CA ILE A 60 -5.98 12.98 -10.78
C ILE A 60 -6.91 11.92 -11.38
N SER A 61 -6.58 10.63 -11.22
CA SER A 61 -7.45 9.54 -11.70
C SER A 61 -8.78 9.54 -10.96
N TYR A 62 -8.76 9.75 -9.64
CA TYR A 62 -9.96 9.82 -8.81
C TYR A 62 -10.78 11.06 -9.09
N LYS A 63 -10.14 12.23 -9.25
CA LYS A 63 -10.80 13.47 -9.71
C LYS A 63 -11.56 13.26 -11.01
N ILE A 64 -10.86 12.75 -12.03
CA ILE A 64 -11.46 12.52 -13.35
C ILE A 64 -12.68 11.60 -13.22
N TRP A 65 -12.54 10.43 -12.60
CA TRP A 65 -13.64 9.46 -12.54
C TRP A 65 -14.80 9.89 -11.65
N GLN A 66 -14.52 10.34 -10.43
CA GLN A 66 -15.56 10.68 -9.47
C GLN A 66 -16.29 11.97 -9.85
N CYS A 67 -15.61 12.92 -10.51
CA CYS A 67 -16.19 14.23 -10.85
C CYS A 67 -16.71 14.31 -12.30
N GLY A 68 -16.96 13.18 -12.96
CA GLY A 68 -17.73 13.11 -14.22
C GLY A 68 -16.93 13.03 -15.52
N GLY A 69 -15.60 12.97 -15.45
CA GLY A 69 -14.72 12.70 -16.58
C GLY A 69 -14.52 11.21 -16.86
N GLN A 70 -13.62 10.91 -17.79
CA GLN A 70 -13.21 9.54 -18.14
C GLN A 70 -11.70 9.45 -18.33
N LEU A 71 -11.12 8.33 -17.92
CA LEU A 71 -9.71 8.02 -18.13
C LEU A 71 -9.59 6.81 -19.06
N LEU A 72 -8.99 7.03 -20.23
CA LEU A 72 -8.91 6.04 -21.30
C LEU A 72 -7.45 5.69 -21.62
N PHE A 73 -7.17 4.41 -21.79
CA PHE A 73 -5.95 3.94 -22.45
C PHE A 73 -6.23 3.77 -23.93
N VAL A 74 -5.33 4.28 -24.78
CA VAL A 74 -5.48 4.32 -26.24
C VAL A 74 -4.46 3.37 -26.88
N PRO A 75 -4.83 2.13 -27.29
CA PRO A 75 -3.88 1.14 -27.81
C PRO A 75 -3.06 1.61 -29.03
N CYS A 76 -3.62 2.51 -29.84
CA CYS A 76 -2.99 3.06 -31.04
C CYS A 76 -1.97 4.17 -30.76
N SER A 77 -1.93 4.73 -29.54
CA SER A 77 -0.93 5.72 -29.13
C SER A 77 0.07 5.05 -28.18
N ARG A 78 1.34 4.97 -28.59
CA ARG A 78 2.36 4.21 -27.86
C ARG A 78 3.61 5.06 -27.67
N ILE A 79 4.09 5.13 -26.43
CA ILE A 79 5.28 5.89 -26.06
C ILE A 79 6.21 4.94 -25.29
N GLY A 80 7.50 4.91 -25.68
CA GLY A 80 8.52 4.20 -24.93
C GLY A 80 9.02 5.04 -23.75
N HIS A 81 9.09 4.44 -22.56
CA HIS A 81 9.68 5.06 -21.37
C HIS A 81 10.82 4.17 -20.85
N ILE A 82 12.01 4.76 -20.66
CA ILE A 82 13.19 4.03 -20.19
C ILE A 82 13.08 3.85 -18.68
N TYR A 83 13.01 2.60 -18.22
CA TYR A 83 13.11 2.30 -16.80
C TYR A 83 14.54 2.47 -16.30
N ARG A 84 14.67 2.98 -15.08
CA ARG A 84 15.97 3.15 -14.43
C ARG A 84 16.64 1.80 -14.22
N LEU A 85 17.94 1.75 -14.49
CA LEU A 85 18.77 0.59 -14.24
C LEU A 85 19.22 0.54 -12.78
N GLN A 86 19.51 -0.66 -12.29
CA GLN A 86 20.08 -0.86 -10.96
C GLN A 86 21.43 -0.11 -10.85
N GLY A 87 21.69 0.52 -9.71
CA GLY A 87 22.91 1.30 -9.47
C GLY A 87 22.79 2.79 -9.81
N TRP A 88 21.66 3.26 -10.34
CA TRP A 88 21.41 4.69 -10.45
C TRP A 88 21.31 5.35 -9.07
N GLN A 89 22.24 6.25 -8.76
CA GLN A 89 22.20 7.06 -7.56
C GLN A 89 21.30 8.27 -7.82
N GLY A 90 20.07 8.21 -7.31
CA GLY A 90 19.16 9.35 -7.35
C GLY A 90 19.65 10.50 -6.47
N ASN A 91 19.20 11.71 -6.77
CA ASN A 91 19.49 12.86 -5.91
C ASN A 91 18.72 12.69 -4.57
N PRO A 92 19.37 12.92 -3.43
CA PRO A 92 18.67 12.93 -2.15
C PRO A 92 17.61 14.05 -2.16
N PRO A 93 16.44 13.83 -1.54
CA PRO A 93 15.45 14.89 -1.39
C PRO A 93 16.09 16.06 -0.60
N PRO A 94 15.65 17.31 -0.85
CA PRO A 94 16.12 18.45 -0.07
C PRO A 94 15.91 18.23 1.43
N ALA A 95 16.82 18.73 2.27
CA ALA A 95 16.80 18.50 3.72
C ALA A 95 15.52 18.99 4.44
N HIS A 96 14.77 19.91 3.84
CA HIS A 96 13.49 20.40 4.37
C HIS A 96 12.30 19.45 4.11
N VAL A 97 12.49 18.43 3.26
CA VAL A 97 11.49 17.42 2.99
C VAL A 97 11.66 16.31 4.02
N GLY A 98 10.62 16.07 4.81
CA GLY A 98 10.63 15.05 5.87
C GLY A 98 10.95 13.65 5.34
N SER A 99 11.13 12.69 6.25
CA SER A 99 11.61 11.34 5.94
C SER A 99 10.69 10.50 5.04
N SER A 100 9.45 10.92 4.77
CA SER A 100 8.51 10.18 3.91
C SER A 100 7.45 11.07 3.23
N PRO A 101 7.84 11.97 2.30
CA PRO A 101 6.90 12.83 1.58
C PRO A 101 5.86 12.01 0.80
N THR A 102 6.27 10.87 0.24
CA THR A 102 5.39 9.99 -0.52
C THR A 102 4.31 9.34 0.35
N LEU A 103 4.62 8.92 1.59
CA LEU A 103 3.58 8.40 2.50
C LEU A 103 2.60 9.51 2.88
N LYS A 104 3.11 10.73 3.13
CA LYS A 104 2.28 11.91 3.38
C LYS A 104 1.30 12.15 2.23
N ASN A 105 1.80 12.15 1.00
CA ASN A 105 0.97 12.31 -0.20
C ASN A 105 -0.12 11.24 -0.28
N TYR A 106 0.22 9.98 -0.04
CA TYR A 106 -0.75 8.89 -0.04
C TYR A 106 -1.88 9.11 0.96
N VAL A 107 -1.55 9.54 2.19
CA VAL A 107 -2.58 9.85 3.20
C VAL A 107 -3.47 11.01 2.75
N ARG A 108 -2.92 12.08 2.18
CA ARG A 108 -3.72 13.20 1.64
C ARG A 108 -4.73 12.72 0.60
N VAL A 109 -4.28 11.90 -0.35
CA VAL A 109 -5.16 11.35 -1.41
C VAL A 109 -6.24 10.46 -0.81
N VAL A 110 -5.87 9.56 0.11
CA VAL A 110 -6.80 8.64 0.75
C VAL A 110 -7.85 9.38 1.58
N GLU A 111 -7.44 10.35 2.40
CA GLU A 111 -8.36 11.12 3.27
C GLU A 111 -9.34 12.01 2.50
N VAL A 112 -9.00 12.41 1.26
CA VAL A 112 -9.90 13.20 0.41
C VAL A 112 -10.78 12.32 -0.44
N TRP A 113 -10.26 11.22 -1.01
CA TRP A 113 -10.90 10.54 -2.13
C TRP A 113 -11.41 9.13 -1.84
N TRP A 114 -10.99 8.46 -0.77
CA TRP A 114 -11.28 7.03 -0.54
C TRP A 114 -12.50 6.75 0.34
N ASP A 115 -13.09 7.77 0.96
CA ASP A 115 -14.21 7.59 1.91
C ASP A 115 -13.88 6.51 2.94
N ASP A 116 -14.79 5.57 3.19
CA ASP A 116 -14.61 4.45 4.11
C ASP A 116 -13.54 3.44 3.67
N TYR A 117 -13.12 3.44 2.40
CA TYR A 117 -12.06 2.54 1.93
C TYR A 117 -10.68 2.91 2.49
N LYS A 118 -10.54 4.08 3.13
CA LYS A 118 -9.30 4.45 3.83
C LYS A 118 -8.93 3.45 4.92
N ASP A 119 -9.91 2.76 5.51
CA ASP A 119 -9.67 1.72 6.51
C ASP A 119 -8.78 0.60 5.96
N TYR A 120 -8.93 0.23 4.69
CA TYR A 120 -8.08 -0.76 4.03
C TYR A 120 -6.65 -0.26 3.79
N PHE A 121 -6.50 1.04 3.49
CA PHE A 121 -5.19 1.66 3.39
C PHE A 121 -4.47 1.64 4.75
N TYR A 122 -5.16 2.03 5.83
CA TYR A 122 -4.60 2.02 7.17
C TYR A 122 -4.35 0.62 7.72
N ALA A 123 -5.17 -0.38 7.37
CA ALA A 123 -4.86 -1.78 7.67
C ALA A 123 -3.56 -2.24 6.97
N SER A 124 -3.33 -1.78 5.74
CA SER A 124 -2.13 -2.14 4.97
C SER A 124 -0.87 -1.38 5.42
N ARG A 125 -1.05 -0.15 5.90
CA ARG A 125 0.00 0.82 6.24
C ARG A 125 -0.31 1.50 7.57
N PRO A 126 -0.40 0.74 8.68
CA PRO A 126 -0.84 1.30 9.94
C PRO A 126 0.13 2.35 10.51
N GLU A 127 1.39 2.35 10.07
CA GLU A 127 2.38 3.39 10.37
C GLU A 127 1.97 4.81 9.92
N THR A 128 0.96 4.91 9.06
CA THR A 128 0.47 6.20 8.54
C THR A 128 -0.67 6.80 9.36
N LEU A 129 -1.25 6.07 10.33
CA LEU A 129 -2.38 6.55 11.15
C LEU A 129 -2.07 7.83 11.94
N THR A 130 -0.83 7.99 12.40
CA THR A 130 -0.38 9.13 13.19
C THR A 130 0.37 10.18 12.35
N LEU A 131 0.41 10.00 11.02
CA LEU A 131 1.19 10.86 10.14
C LEU A 131 0.47 12.19 9.90
N ALA A 132 1.14 13.31 10.21
CA ALA A 132 0.63 14.63 9.90
C ALA A 132 0.64 14.89 8.37
N TYR A 133 -0.54 14.87 7.76
CA TYR A 133 -0.71 15.04 6.31
C TYR A 133 -1.01 16.48 5.86
N GLY A 134 -1.10 17.41 6.80
CA GLY A 134 -1.35 18.84 6.54
C GLY A 134 -2.82 19.14 6.23
N ASP A 135 -3.11 20.38 5.84
CA ASP A 135 -4.48 20.81 5.55
C ASP A 135 -4.97 20.26 4.21
N ILE A 136 -6.19 19.75 4.20
CA ILE A 136 -6.90 19.20 3.03
C ILE A 136 -8.30 19.80 2.88
N SER A 137 -8.61 20.87 3.62
CA SER A 137 -9.94 21.50 3.67
C SER A 137 -10.43 21.92 2.29
N ASP A 138 -9.58 22.57 1.50
CA ASP A 138 -9.96 23.04 0.16
C ASP A 138 -10.17 21.89 -0.84
N LEU A 139 -9.44 20.79 -0.70
CA LEU A 139 -9.62 19.59 -1.53
C LEU A 139 -10.95 18.89 -1.23
N LYS A 140 -11.32 18.80 0.05
CA LYS A 140 -12.61 18.26 0.47
C LYS A 140 -13.75 19.15 -0.02
N ARG A 141 -13.61 20.46 0.15
CA ARG A 141 -14.58 21.45 -0.34
C ARG A 141 -14.77 21.36 -1.86
N PHE A 142 -13.67 21.27 -2.62
CA PHE A 142 -13.72 21.07 -4.07
C PHE A 142 -14.58 19.84 -4.42
N ARG A 143 -14.33 18.70 -3.77
CA ARG A 143 -15.04 17.45 -4.02
C ARG A 143 -16.54 17.57 -3.73
N GLU A 144 -16.90 18.27 -2.65
CA GLU A 144 -18.28 18.54 -2.25
C GLU A 144 -19.00 19.48 -3.24
N GLU A 145 -18.37 20.60 -3.60
CA GLU A 145 -18.93 21.62 -4.50
C GLU A 145 -19.19 21.05 -5.91
N HIS A 146 -18.29 20.19 -6.40
CA HIS A 146 -18.44 19.52 -7.70
C HIS A 146 -19.34 18.29 -7.65
N ARG A 147 -19.90 17.96 -6.48
CA ARG A 147 -20.79 16.80 -6.27
C ARG A 147 -20.21 15.51 -6.82
N CYS A 148 -18.91 15.31 -6.61
CA CYS A 148 -18.22 14.13 -7.09
C CYS A 148 -18.82 12.86 -6.45
N LYS A 149 -18.84 11.77 -7.20
CA LYS A 149 -19.37 10.48 -6.77
C LYS A 149 -18.53 9.90 -5.63
N SER A 150 -19.12 8.97 -4.87
CA SER A 150 -18.41 8.28 -3.79
C SER A 150 -17.33 7.34 -4.33
N PHE A 151 -16.35 7.04 -3.49
CA PHE A 151 -15.33 6.04 -3.82
C PHE A 151 -15.91 4.63 -3.94
N LYS A 152 -16.98 4.33 -3.19
CA LYS A 152 -17.73 3.08 -3.35
C LYS A 152 -18.24 2.91 -4.78
N TRP A 153 -18.86 3.95 -5.35
CA TRP A 153 -19.27 3.92 -6.75
C TRP A 153 -18.08 3.68 -7.68
N PHE A 154 -16.95 4.34 -7.44
CA PHE A 154 -15.74 4.15 -8.24
C PHE A 154 -15.26 2.68 -8.19
N MET A 155 -15.22 2.07 -7.01
CA MET A 155 -14.80 0.68 -6.82
C MET A 155 -15.76 -0.33 -7.43
N GLU A 156 -17.07 -0.07 -7.43
CA GLU A 156 -18.08 -0.99 -7.97
C GLU A 156 -18.30 -0.84 -9.49
N GLU A 157 -18.18 0.37 -10.04
CA GLU A 157 -18.50 0.63 -11.45
C GLU A 157 -17.25 0.71 -12.34
N ILE A 158 -16.17 1.32 -11.87
CA ILE A 158 -14.97 1.58 -12.66
C ILE A 158 -13.87 0.57 -12.34
N ALA A 159 -13.62 0.32 -11.05
CA ALA A 159 -12.50 -0.47 -10.55
C ALA A 159 -12.93 -1.84 -9.98
N TYR A 160 -13.99 -2.42 -10.55
CA TYR A 160 -14.65 -3.63 -10.07
C TYR A 160 -13.76 -4.88 -10.05
N ASP A 161 -12.70 -4.89 -10.87
CA ASP A 161 -11.75 -6.01 -10.98
C ASP A 161 -10.54 -5.86 -10.07
N ILE A 162 -10.32 -4.69 -9.44
CA ILE A 162 -9.22 -4.51 -8.49
C ILE A 162 -9.28 -5.53 -7.35
N PRO A 163 -10.42 -5.74 -6.66
CA PRO A 163 -10.49 -6.71 -5.56
C PRO A 163 -10.26 -8.17 -5.99
N LEU A 164 -10.40 -8.50 -7.28
CA LEU A 164 -10.13 -9.85 -7.80
C LEU A 164 -8.63 -10.15 -7.86
N HIS A 165 -7.81 -9.12 -8.07
CA HIS A 165 -6.35 -9.23 -8.16
C HIS A 165 -5.64 -8.80 -6.87
N TYR A 166 -6.23 -7.85 -6.14
CA TYR A 166 -5.74 -7.31 -4.89
C TYR A 166 -6.88 -7.30 -3.87
N PRO A 167 -7.14 -8.43 -3.20
CA PRO A 167 -8.24 -8.56 -2.24
C PRO A 167 -8.15 -7.52 -1.13
N LEU A 168 -9.32 -7.14 -0.60
CA LEU A 168 -9.41 -6.20 0.52
C LEU A 168 -8.75 -6.82 1.76
N PRO A 169 -7.79 -6.11 2.40
CA PRO A 169 -7.07 -6.65 3.54
C PRO A 169 -8.00 -6.80 4.76
N PRO A 170 -7.84 -7.86 5.57
CA PRO A 170 -8.47 -7.95 6.89
C PRO A 170 -8.01 -6.81 7.80
N LYS A 171 -8.80 -6.50 8.82
CA LYS A 171 -8.39 -5.53 9.85
C LYS A 171 -7.20 -6.05 10.64
N ASN A 172 -6.40 -5.12 11.15
CA ASN A 172 -5.31 -5.45 12.06
C ASN A 172 -5.86 -5.68 13.47
N VAL A 173 -5.32 -6.69 14.14
CA VAL A 173 -5.46 -6.88 15.59
C VAL A 173 -4.47 -5.96 16.31
N GLU A 174 -3.21 -5.98 15.88
CA GLU A 174 -2.16 -5.10 16.41
C GLU A 174 -1.06 -4.87 15.36
N TRP A 175 -0.27 -3.82 15.53
CA TRP A 175 0.89 -3.54 14.70
C TRP A 175 1.98 -2.81 15.49
N GLY A 176 3.23 -2.95 15.07
CA GLY A 176 4.36 -2.35 15.76
C GLY A 176 5.65 -3.16 15.58
N GLU A 177 6.61 -2.90 16.46
CA GLU A 177 7.79 -3.74 16.57
C GLU A 177 7.51 -4.98 17.44
N ILE A 178 8.10 -6.11 17.07
CA ILE A 178 8.04 -7.33 17.88
C ILE A 178 9.29 -7.36 18.75
N ARG A 179 9.17 -6.75 19.94
CA ARG A 179 10.25 -6.64 20.91
C ARG A 179 10.24 -7.82 21.89
N GLY A 180 11.42 -8.37 22.20
CA GLY A 180 11.56 -9.33 23.29
C GLY A 180 11.25 -8.68 24.64
N PHE A 181 10.38 -9.30 25.44
CA PHE A 181 9.97 -8.80 26.75
C PHE A 181 11.17 -8.49 27.65
N ASP A 182 11.20 -7.28 28.23
CA ASP A 182 12.32 -6.75 29.03
C ASP A 182 13.70 -6.77 28.34
N THR A 183 13.73 -6.73 27.01
CA THR A 183 14.97 -6.63 26.22
C THR A 183 14.97 -5.41 25.30
N SER A 184 16.14 -5.11 24.74
CA SER A 184 16.32 -4.13 23.65
C SER A 184 16.50 -4.80 22.29
N TYR A 185 15.99 -6.02 22.11
CA TYR A 185 16.09 -6.78 20.85
C TYR A 185 14.72 -6.95 20.20
N CYS A 186 14.68 -6.73 18.89
CA CYS A 186 13.48 -6.77 18.06
C CYS A 186 13.68 -7.76 16.91
N ILE A 187 12.59 -8.37 16.47
CA ILE A 187 12.58 -9.08 15.18
C ILE A 187 12.81 -8.04 14.08
N ASP A 188 13.68 -8.37 13.14
CA ASP A 188 14.06 -7.54 12.00
C ASP A 188 14.10 -8.43 10.75
N SER A 189 13.51 -7.97 9.64
CA SER A 189 13.59 -8.71 8.38
C SER A 189 14.94 -8.62 7.69
N MET A 190 15.82 -7.72 8.12
CA MET A 190 17.09 -7.36 7.47
C MET A 190 16.90 -6.92 6.00
N GLY A 191 15.66 -6.60 5.59
CA GLY A 191 15.30 -6.33 4.21
C GLY A 191 15.22 -7.58 3.34
N HIS A 192 15.30 -8.78 3.94
CA HIS A 192 15.09 -10.04 3.24
C HIS A 192 13.65 -10.15 2.76
N THR A 193 13.48 -10.76 1.58
CA THR A 193 12.17 -11.01 0.97
C THR A 193 12.15 -12.39 0.34
N ASN A 194 10.96 -12.95 0.06
CA ASN A 194 10.78 -14.16 -0.75
C ASN A 194 11.53 -15.40 -0.23
N GLY A 195 11.37 -15.71 1.06
CA GLY A 195 11.95 -16.90 1.69
C GLY A 195 13.28 -16.67 2.41
N GLY A 196 13.77 -15.44 2.45
CA GLY A 196 14.84 -15.08 3.39
C GLY A 196 14.35 -15.08 4.84
N ASN A 197 15.28 -15.35 5.77
CA ASN A 197 14.97 -15.48 7.18
C ASN A 197 14.89 -14.10 7.86
N VAL A 198 13.99 -13.99 8.84
CA VAL A 198 13.99 -12.88 9.81
C VAL A 198 15.01 -13.17 10.91
N GLU A 199 15.55 -12.13 11.52
CA GLU A 199 16.63 -12.19 12.50
C GLU A 199 16.30 -11.33 13.73
N LEU A 200 17.10 -11.45 14.78
CA LEU A 200 17.03 -10.58 15.95
C LEU A 200 18.11 -9.50 15.84
N GLY A 201 17.71 -8.24 16.00
CA GLY A 201 18.62 -7.10 16.02
C GLY A 201 18.31 -6.14 17.17
N PRO A 202 19.22 -5.20 17.49
CA PRO A 202 18.91 -4.11 18.41
C PRO A 202 17.70 -3.31 17.93
N CYS A 203 16.75 -3.06 18.82
CA CYS A 203 15.58 -2.24 18.50
C CYS A 203 15.99 -0.80 18.20
N HIS A 204 15.50 -0.24 17.10
CA HIS A 204 15.79 1.15 16.73
C HIS A 204 14.54 2.05 16.69
N ARG A 205 13.32 1.51 16.82
CA ARG A 205 12.04 2.25 16.86
C ARG A 205 11.79 3.16 15.64
N MET A 206 12.38 2.85 14.51
CA MET A 206 12.21 3.62 13.26
C MET A 206 11.21 2.95 12.30
N GLY A 207 10.55 1.87 12.73
CA GLY A 207 9.71 1.05 11.86
C GLY A 207 10.54 0.33 10.80
N GLY A 208 10.13 0.43 9.52
CA GLY A 208 10.85 -0.19 8.41
C GLY A 208 10.89 -1.72 8.54
N ASN A 209 12.09 -2.29 8.59
CA ASN A 209 12.30 -3.73 8.67
C ASN A 209 11.96 -4.33 10.06
N GLN A 210 11.80 -3.48 11.08
CA GLN A 210 11.36 -3.87 12.43
C GLN A 210 9.86 -3.63 12.65
N LEU A 211 9.10 -3.29 11.61
CA LEU A 211 7.65 -3.08 11.69
C LEU A 211 6.89 -4.30 11.15
N PHE A 212 5.95 -4.80 11.94
CA PHE A 212 5.07 -5.92 11.59
C PHE A 212 3.62 -5.58 11.95
N ARG A 213 2.69 -6.32 11.36
CA ARG A 213 1.27 -6.28 11.72
C ARG A 213 0.70 -7.69 11.81
N ILE A 214 -0.19 -7.92 12.75
CA ILE A 214 -0.98 -9.15 12.84
C ILE A 214 -2.44 -8.83 12.55
N ASN A 215 -3.08 -9.60 11.67
CA ASN A 215 -4.44 -9.34 11.23
C ASN A 215 -5.46 -10.35 11.77
N GLU A 216 -6.75 -10.04 11.64
CA GLU A 216 -7.86 -10.91 12.07
C GLU A 216 -7.90 -12.28 11.34
N ALA A 217 -7.14 -12.41 10.25
CA ALA A 217 -6.95 -13.68 9.55
C ALA A 217 -5.72 -14.48 10.05
N ASN A 218 -5.15 -14.10 11.20
CA ASN A 218 -3.98 -14.72 11.84
C ASN A 218 -2.72 -14.72 10.97
N GLN A 219 -2.54 -13.68 10.14
CA GLN A 219 -1.34 -13.49 9.33
C GLN A 219 -0.44 -12.47 10.00
N LEU A 220 0.80 -12.87 10.30
CA LEU A 220 1.86 -11.94 10.70
C LEU A 220 2.55 -11.41 9.43
N MET A 221 2.44 -10.12 9.17
CA MET A 221 2.80 -9.52 7.89
C MET A 221 3.82 -8.39 8.03
N GLN A 222 4.67 -8.25 7.02
CA GLN A 222 5.47 -7.06 6.75
C GLN A 222 5.30 -6.69 5.27
N TYR A 223 4.93 -5.44 5.00
CA TYR A 223 4.55 -5.00 3.65
C TYR A 223 3.53 -5.95 2.99
N ASP A 224 3.83 -6.52 1.83
CA ASP A 224 3.00 -7.47 1.08
C ASP A 224 3.32 -8.95 1.39
N GLN A 225 4.23 -9.22 2.34
CA GLN A 225 4.69 -10.56 2.68
C GLN A 225 4.17 -11.00 4.05
N CYS A 226 3.94 -12.31 4.19
CA CYS A 226 3.63 -12.95 5.46
C CYS A 226 4.85 -13.71 5.98
N LEU A 227 5.08 -13.63 7.28
CA LEU A 227 5.98 -14.53 7.98
C LEU A 227 5.29 -15.88 8.08
N THR A 228 5.99 -16.92 7.65
CA THR A 228 5.54 -18.30 7.77
C THR A 228 6.66 -19.14 8.33
N ILE A 229 6.30 -20.32 8.81
CA ILE A 229 7.23 -21.34 9.25
C ILE A 229 8.09 -21.76 8.03
N GLY A 230 9.41 -21.57 8.16
CA GLY A 230 10.39 -22.11 7.19
C GLY A 230 10.64 -23.60 7.44
N GLY A 231 11.72 -24.15 6.88
CA GLY A 231 12.14 -25.52 7.20
C GLY A 231 12.61 -25.71 8.66
N LYS A 232 12.81 -24.60 9.40
CA LYS A 232 13.32 -24.58 10.77
C LYS A 232 12.36 -23.85 11.71
N CYS A 233 12.11 -24.42 12.87
CA CYS A 233 11.14 -23.99 13.88
C CYS A 233 11.82 -23.81 15.24
N LEU A 234 11.29 -22.89 16.05
CA LEU A 234 11.62 -22.82 17.47
C LEU A 234 10.96 -24.01 18.17
N ASP A 235 11.78 -24.81 18.84
CA ASP A 235 11.38 -25.97 19.64
C ASP A 235 11.83 -25.72 21.08
N ARG A 236 11.02 -26.15 22.04
CA ARG A 236 11.35 -26.05 23.47
C ARG A 236 11.69 -27.43 23.98
N SER A 237 12.88 -27.57 24.58
CA SER A 237 13.25 -28.81 25.27
C SER A 237 12.28 -29.06 26.43
N ASP A 238 11.65 -30.23 26.45
CA ASP A 238 10.74 -30.59 27.53
C ASP A 238 11.44 -30.74 28.88
N LEU A 239 12.70 -31.17 28.89
CA LEU A 239 13.46 -31.37 30.12
C LEU A 239 14.15 -30.09 30.60
N LEU A 240 14.82 -29.38 29.68
CA LEU A 240 15.69 -28.26 30.04
C LEU A 240 14.97 -26.91 29.94
N HIS A 241 13.75 -26.88 29.40
CA HIS A 241 12.98 -25.68 29.08
C HIS A 241 13.75 -24.64 28.24
N LYS A 242 14.84 -25.07 27.59
CA LYS A 242 15.62 -24.25 26.66
C LYS A 242 14.95 -24.23 25.30
N VAL A 243 14.86 -23.04 24.72
CA VAL A 243 14.40 -22.86 23.34
C VAL A 243 15.58 -23.02 22.41
N PHE A 244 15.41 -23.78 21.34
CA PHE A 244 16.41 -24.03 20.31
C PHE A 244 15.73 -24.11 18.94
N VAL A 245 16.53 -24.16 17.87
CA VAL A 245 16.02 -24.28 16.49
C VAL A 245 16.19 -25.72 16.02
N SER A 246 15.13 -26.32 15.47
CA SER A 246 15.17 -27.65 14.84
C SER A 246 14.33 -27.70 13.57
N ASP A 247 14.34 -28.82 12.85
CA ASP A 247 13.40 -29.01 11.74
C ASP A 247 11.95 -28.91 12.22
N CYS A 248 11.13 -28.30 11.38
CA CYS A 248 9.72 -28.11 11.67
C CYS A 248 8.95 -29.43 11.61
N ASP A 249 8.16 -29.68 12.65
CA ASP A 249 7.29 -30.83 12.78
C ASP A 249 5.95 -30.36 13.35
N THR A 250 4.92 -30.36 12.50
CA THR A 250 3.56 -29.90 12.85
C THR A 250 2.87 -30.78 13.90
N SER A 251 3.38 -31.98 14.14
CA SER A 251 2.89 -32.90 15.18
C SER A 251 3.42 -32.55 16.57
N LYS A 252 4.57 -31.87 16.67
CA LYS A 252 5.18 -31.48 17.95
C LYS A 252 4.44 -30.32 18.59
N THR A 253 3.91 -30.54 19.78
CA THR A 253 3.31 -29.48 20.60
C THR A 253 4.35 -28.49 21.14
N THR A 254 5.61 -28.92 21.29
CA THR A 254 6.74 -28.07 21.73
C THR A 254 7.18 -27.03 20.70
N GLN A 255 6.71 -27.16 19.46
CA GLN A 255 6.91 -26.20 18.38
C GLN A 255 5.67 -25.32 18.12
N LYS A 256 4.60 -25.48 18.90
CA LYS A 256 3.40 -24.64 18.80
C LYS A 256 3.54 -23.48 19.79
N TRP A 257 3.50 -22.27 19.26
CA TRP A 257 3.63 -21.04 20.02
C TRP A 257 2.33 -20.25 19.91
N GLU A 258 1.88 -19.72 21.03
CA GLU A 258 0.72 -18.81 21.11
C GLU A 258 1.23 -17.46 21.62
N MET A 259 0.89 -16.39 20.92
CA MET A 259 1.18 -15.03 21.37
C MET A 259 0.07 -14.60 22.33
N ASN A 260 0.30 -14.80 23.62
CA ASN A 260 -0.58 -14.38 24.70
C ASN A 260 -0.04 -13.07 25.33
N ASN A 261 -0.95 -12.16 25.73
CA ASN A 261 -0.64 -10.85 26.32
C ASN A 261 0.16 -9.91 25.40
N ILE A 262 -0.46 -9.48 24.30
CA ILE A 262 0.03 -8.36 23.50
C ILE A 262 -0.11 -7.09 24.36
N VAL A 263 1.00 -6.62 24.93
CA VAL A 263 1.03 -5.36 25.69
C VAL A 263 1.27 -4.24 24.70
N ALA A 264 0.21 -3.51 24.35
CA ALA A 264 0.34 -2.23 23.68
C ALA A 264 1.03 -1.26 24.67
N VAL A 265 2.19 -0.73 24.28
CA VAL A 265 2.91 0.33 25.02
C VAL A 265 2.83 1.61 24.22
#